data_AF-A0A0B5BEI6-F1
#
_entry.id   AF-A0A0B5BEI6-F1
#
_cell.length_a   1.000
_cell.length_b   1.000
_cell.length_c   1.000
_cell.angle_alpha   90.00
_cell.angle_beta   90.00
_cell.angle_gamma   90.00
#
_symmetry.space_group_name_H-M   'P 1'
#
loop_
_entity.id
_entity.type
_entity.pdbx_description
1 polymer ?
#
loop_
_entity_poly.entity_id
_entity_poly.type
_entity_poly.pdbx_seq_one_letter_code
_entity_poly.pdbx_strand_id
1 'polypeptide(L)'
;MPKLIEHIDAIARQKQRDVLFIVFHPADWGDFESDSCWGYDYSVDPRRAKVLAWLDEHGITWQECGPVASTTSFRSYLGEVYIDIPFDEADELYCLVRNYLENPDGTMRDENVRFYYLPLEIAMKNAHHDEPGFWDRWAEEF
;
A
#
# COMPACT_ATOMS: atom_id res chain seq x y z
N MET A 1 9.65 -19.10 -2.97
CA MET A 1 9.21 -19.46 -1.60
C MET A 1 7.95 -18.68 -1.30
N PRO A 2 6.95 -19.26 -0.62
CA PRO A 2 5.77 -18.51 -0.19
C PRO A 2 6.21 -17.36 0.72
N LYS A 3 5.61 -16.18 0.53
CA LYS A 3 5.79 -15.01 1.39
C LYS A 3 4.44 -14.65 2.00
N LEU A 4 4.45 -14.29 3.27
CA LEU A 4 3.30 -13.65 3.90
C LEU A 4 3.39 -12.14 3.62
N ILE A 5 2.31 -11.56 3.11
CA ILE A 5 2.20 -10.14 2.82
C ILE A 5 1.25 -9.55 3.85
N GLU A 6 1.73 -8.58 4.64
CA GLU A 6 0.92 -7.93 5.66
C GLU A 6 0.01 -6.86 5.06
N HIS A 7 -1.20 -6.73 5.59
CA HIS A 7 -2.11 -5.66 5.19
C HIS A 7 -1.65 -4.30 5.75
N ILE A 8 -1.81 -3.24 4.97
CA ILE A 8 -1.38 -1.89 5.35
C ILE A 8 -2.01 -1.40 6.67
N ASP A 9 -3.25 -1.78 6.97
CA ASP A 9 -3.90 -1.46 8.24
C ASP A 9 -3.30 -2.23 9.41
N ALA A 10 -2.87 -3.47 9.21
CA ALA A 10 -2.12 -4.22 10.22
C ALA A 10 -0.76 -3.55 10.51
N ILE A 11 -0.04 -3.12 9.47
CA ILE A 11 1.23 -2.39 9.61
C ILE A 11 1.02 -1.10 10.41
N ALA A 12 -0.04 -0.32 10.11
CA ALA A 12 -0.38 0.89 10.85
C ALA A 12 -0.62 0.62 12.35
N ARG A 13 -1.38 -0.44 12.67
CA ARG A 13 -1.63 -0.87 14.05
C ARG A 13 -0.34 -1.32 14.74
N GLN A 14 0.54 -2.07 14.08
CA GLN A 14 1.82 -2.48 14.66
C GLN A 14 2.73 -1.27 14.97
N LYS A 15 2.77 -0.29 14.05
CA LYS A 15 3.60 0.91 14.19
C LYS A 15 2.96 1.96 15.12
N GLN A 16 1.67 1.81 15.46
CA GLN A 16 0.88 2.77 16.25
C GLN A 16 0.98 4.20 15.72
N ARG A 17 0.92 4.35 14.38
CA ARG A 17 0.96 5.64 13.69
C ARG A 17 0.30 5.53 12.33
N ASP A 18 0.07 6.69 11.73
CA ASP A 18 -0.33 6.76 10.33
C ASP A 18 0.77 6.23 9.41
N VAL A 19 0.36 5.68 8.27
CA VAL A 19 1.25 5.03 7.32
C VAL A 19 1.04 5.53 5.91
N LEU A 20 2.10 5.42 5.12
CA LEU A 20 2.14 5.78 3.72
C LEU A 20 2.40 4.54 2.88
N PHE A 21 1.73 4.44 1.74
CA PHE A 21 1.92 3.34 0.82
C PHE A 21 1.72 3.77 -0.63
N ILE A 22 2.36 3.04 -1.54
CA ILE A 22 2.38 3.32 -2.97
C ILE A 22 1.71 2.17 -3.71
N VAL A 23 0.89 2.52 -4.69
CA VAL A 23 0.17 1.59 -5.56
C VAL A 23 0.55 1.88 -7.01
N PHE A 24 0.77 0.84 -7.82
CA PHE A 24 1.32 0.93 -9.18
C PHE A 24 0.36 0.49 -10.29
N HIS A 25 -0.81 -0.02 -9.90
CA HIS A 25 -1.81 -0.49 -10.85
C HIS A 25 -2.64 0.70 -11.40
N PRO A 26 -3.26 0.58 -12.59
CA PRO A 26 -3.95 1.67 -13.29
C PRO A 26 -5.05 2.36 -12.46
N ALA A 27 -5.57 3.50 -12.94
CA ALA A 27 -6.63 4.25 -12.24
C ALA A 27 -8.04 3.64 -12.41
N ASP A 28 -8.28 2.93 -13.51
CA ASP A 28 -9.61 2.52 -13.96
C ASP A 28 -10.19 1.29 -13.23
N TRP A 29 -9.79 1.10 -11.97
CA TRP A 29 -10.28 0.00 -11.10
C TRP A 29 -11.77 0.12 -10.74
N GLY A 30 -12.42 1.20 -11.14
CA GLY A 30 -13.88 1.32 -11.10
C GLY A 30 -14.58 0.47 -12.16
N ASP A 31 -13.89 0.12 -13.26
CA ASP A 31 -14.41 -0.76 -14.30
C ASP A 31 -13.85 -2.17 -14.10
N PHE A 32 -14.60 -2.97 -13.33
CA PHE A 32 -14.42 -4.43 -13.21
C PHE A 32 -14.51 -5.16 -14.56
N GLU A 33 -14.92 -4.47 -15.64
CA GLU A 33 -14.94 -4.97 -17.02
C GLU A 33 -13.64 -4.71 -17.80
N SER A 34 -12.70 -3.90 -17.28
CA SER A 34 -11.44 -3.70 -17.99
C SER A 34 -10.51 -4.90 -17.77
N ASP A 35 -10.00 -5.49 -18.85
CA ASP A 35 -8.97 -6.55 -18.89
C ASP A 35 -7.66 -6.18 -18.14
N SER A 36 -7.56 -4.96 -17.60
CA SER A 36 -6.37 -4.40 -16.99
C SER A 36 -5.98 -5.03 -15.65
N CYS A 37 -6.93 -5.57 -14.89
CA CYS A 37 -6.68 -6.12 -13.56
C CYS A 37 -6.25 -7.59 -13.57
N TRP A 38 -6.71 -8.37 -14.55
CA TRP A 38 -6.42 -9.81 -14.66
C TRP A 38 -5.04 -10.11 -15.28
N GLY A 39 -4.41 -9.10 -15.91
CA GLY A 39 -3.11 -9.23 -16.57
C GLY A 39 -1.98 -8.41 -15.96
N TYR A 40 -2.23 -7.66 -14.88
CA TYR A 40 -1.19 -6.83 -14.26
C TYR A 40 -0.18 -7.69 -13.49
N ASP A 41 1.06 -7.70 -13.98
CA ASP A 41 2.20 -8.35 -13.32
C ASP A 41 3.17 -7.29 -12.79
N TYR A 42 3.13 -7.09 -11.48
CA TYR A 42 3.99 -6.12 -10.79
C TYR A 42 5.48 -6.46 -10.89
N SER A 43 5.85 -7.72 -11.18
CA SER A 43 7.24 -8.15 -11.23
C SER A 43 7.98 -7.65 -12.47
N VAL A 44 7.22 -7.32 -13.52
CA VAL A 44 7.75 -6.78 -14.78
C VAL A 44 7.41 -5.30 -14.99
N ASP A 45 6.74 -4.65 -14.03
CA ASP A 45 6.39 -3.23 -14.14
C ASP A 45 7.63 -2.33 -13.98
N PRO A 46 8.09 -1.64 -15.06
CA PRO A 46 9.26 -0.79 -15.00
C PRO A 46 9.05 0.44 -14.10
N ARG A 47 7.81 0.89 -13.88
CA ARG A 47 7.48 2.02 -13.01
C ARG A 47 7.70 1.64 -11.55
N ARG A 48 7.20 0.45 -11.15
CA ARG A 48 7.46 -0.11 -9.82
C ARG A 48 8.95 -0.26 -9.60
N ALA A 49 9.66 -0.90 -10.54
CA ALA A 49 11.11 -1.08 -10.44
C ALA A 49 11.85 0.26 -10.28
N LYS A 50 11.47 1.29 -11.04
CA LYS A 50 12.05 2.64 -10.95
C LYS A 50 11.79 3.30 -9.59
N VAL A 51 10.58 3.20 -9.05
CA VAL A 51 10.25 3.77 -7.73
C VAL A 51 11.02 3.05 -6.62
N LEU A 52 11.07 1.71 -6.64
CA LEU A 52 11.79 0.94 -5.62
C LEU A 52 13.30 1.24 -5.66
N ALA A 53 13.90 1.28 -6.86
CA ALA A 53 15.31 1.65 -6.99
C ALA A 53 15.58 3.07 -6.47
N TRP A 54 14.68 4.02 -6.71
CA TRP A 54 14.80 5.37 -6.18
C TRP A 54 14.67 5.42 -4.66
N LEU A 55 13.75 4.64 -4.06
CA LEU A 55 13.64 4.52 -2.60
C LEU A 55 14.93 3.94 -2.00
N ASP A 56 15.48 2.89 -2.61
CA ASP A 56 16.74 2.27 -2.17
C ASP A 56 17.93 3.24 -2.26
N GLU A 57 18.03 4.01 -3.35
CA GLU A 57 19.07 5.03 -3.55
C GLU A 57 19.05 6.12 -2.46
N HIS A 58 17.85 6.47 -1.97
CA HIS A 58 17.66 7.49 -0.94
C HIS A 58 17.60 6.91 0.49
N GLY A 59 17.87 5.60 0.65
CA GLY A 59 17.90 4.93 1.95
C GLY A 59 16.53 4.80 2.62
N ILE A 60 15.45 4.86 1.85
CA ILE A 60 14.08 4.76 2.35
C ILE A 60 13.70 3.29 2.47
N THR A 61 13.43 2.86 3.71
CA THR A 61 12.99 1.49 3.97
C THR A 61 11.56 1.29 3.46
N TRP A 62 11.32 0.20 2.73
CA TRP A 62 10.01 -0.19 2.23
C TRP A 62 9.77 -1.69 2.42
N GLN A 63 8.51 -2.09 2.44
CA GLN A 63 8.11 -3.50 2.42
C GLN A 63 6.86 -3.70 1.56
N GLU A 64 6.72 -4.91 1.01
CA GLU A 64 5.51 -5.32 0.30
C GLU A 64 4.32 -5.35 1.27
N CYS A 65 3.17 -4.78 0.86
CA CYS A 65 1.97 -4.79 1.69
C CYS A 65 0.71 -5.06 0.87
N GLY A 66 -0.32 -5.58 1.52
CA GLY A 66 -1.65 -5.71 0.96
C GLY A 66 -2.52 -4.47 1.22
N PRO A 67 -3.66 -4.34 0.52
CA PRO A 67 -4.64 -3.30 0.79
C PRO A 67 -5.25 -3.48 2.19
N VAL A 68 -6.06 -2.51 2.64
CA VAL A 68 -6.78 -2.62 3.93
C VAL A 68 -7.59 -3.93 3.97
N ALA A 69 -7.43 -4.71 5.04
CA ALA A 69 -8.10 -5.98 5.20
C ALA A 69 -9.64 -5.83 5.22
N SER A 70 -10.32 -6.77 4.56
CA SER A 70 -11.78 -6.85 4.49
C SER A 70 -12.25 -8.27 4.79
N THR A 71 -13.31 -8.39 5.58
CA THR A 71 -13.99 -9.66 5.88
C THR A 71 -15.02 -10.07 4.84
N THR A 72 -15.19 -9.29 3.77
CA THR A 72 -16.17 -9.56 2.71
C THR A 72 -15.56 -9.59 1.32
N SER A 73 -14.27 -9.32 1.21
CA SER A 73 -13.56 -9.28 -0.07
C SER A 73 -12.11 -9.69 0.11
N PHE A 74 -11.61 -10.51 -0.81
CA PHE A 74 -10.21 -10.87 -0.90
C PHE A 74 -9.60 -10.24 -2.15
N ARG A 75 -8.41 -9.66 -2.02
CA ARG A 75 -7.67 -9.09 -3.14
C ARG A 75 -6.29 -9.72 -3.21
N SER A 76 -5.91 -10.15 -4.41
CA SER A 76 -4.54 -10.57 -4.71
C SER A 76 -3.58 -9.40 -4.48
N TYR A 77 -2.35 -9.72 -4.09
CA TYR A 77 -1.26 -8.75 -4.03
C TYR A 77 -0.86 -8.30 -5.44
N LEU A 78 -0.79 -6.98 -5.65
CA LEU A 78 -0.53 -6.35 -6.95
C LEU A 78 0.71 -5.44 -6.90
N GLY A 79 1.64 -5.71 -5.99
CA GLY A 79 2.90 -4.98 -5.94
C GLY A 79 2.88 -3.71 -5.09
N GLU A 80 1.83 -3.48 -4.31
CA GLU A 80 1.75 -2.34 -3.39
C GLU A 80 2.87 -2.38 -2.34
N VAL A 81 3.37 -1.21 -1.94
CA VAL A 81 4.47 -1.12 -0.97
C VAL A 81 4.20 -0.07 0.10
N TYR A 82 4.43 -0.45 1.34
CA TYR A 82 4.55 0.46 2.48
C TYR A 82 5.93 1.11 2.47
N ILE A 83 5.99 2.39 2.82
CA ILE A 83 7.27 3.10 3.07
C ILE A 83 7.35 3.49 4.54
N ASP A 84 8.50 3.24 5.19
CA ASP A 84 8.69 3.48 6.63
C ASP A 84 9.02 4.96 6.93
N ILE A 85 8.13 5.85 6.50
CA ILE A 85 8.20 7.29 6.73
C ILE A 85 6.88 7.72 7.40
N PRO A 86 6.90 8.59 8.42
CA PRO A 86 5.69 9.19 8.96
C PRO A 86 5.07 10.19 7.98
N PHE A 87 3.75 10.32 7.99
CA PHE A 87 3.12 11.46 7.33
C PHE A 87 3.34 12.70 8.18
N ASP A 88 4.25 13.56 7.74
CA ASP A 88 4.57 14.83 8.38
C ASP A 88 5.05 15.83 7.33
N GLU A 89 4.30 16.92 7.13
CA GLU A 89 4.65 17.95 6.13
C GLU A 89 5.91 18.75 6.48
N ALA A 90 6.41 18.66 7.71
CA ALA A 90 7.69 19.23 8.11
C ALA A 90 8.86 18.24 7.96
N ASP A 91 8.59 16.95 7.71
CA ASP A 91 9.64 15.93 7.56
C ASP A 91 10.29 16.00 6.17
N GLU A 92 11.62 16.06 6.17
CA GLU A 92 12.41 16.22 4.95
C GLU A 92 12.31 15.01 4.02
N LEU A 93 12.24 13.78 4.58
CA LEU A 93 12.11 12.55 3.80
C LEU A 93 10.70 12.43 3.21
N TYR A 94 9.66 12.75 3.98
CA TYR A 94 8.30 12.82 3.47
C TYR A 94 8.21 13.82 2.30
N CYS A 95 8.73 15.04 2.48
CA CYS A 95 8.75 16.05 1.43
C CYS A 95 9.53 15.59 0.20
N LEU A 96 10.66 14.91 0.38
CA LEU A 96 11.45 14.35 -0.70
C LEU A 96 10.66 13.31 -1.52
N VAL A 97 10.00 12.36 -0.85
CA VAL A 97 9.16 11.34 -1.50
C VAL A 97 7.98 11.98 -2.21
N ARG A 98 7.27 12.88 -1.53
CA ARG A 98 6.14 13.61 -2.12
C ARG A 98 6.57 14.34 -3.38
N ASN A 99 7.66 15.09 -3.36
CA ASN A 99 8.13 15.84 -4.52
C ASN A 99 8.61 14.95 -5.68
N TYR A 100 9.06 13.73 -5.38
CA TYR A 100 9.41 12.72 -6.36
C TYR A 100 8.17 12.09 -7.03
N LEU A 101 7.11 11.84 -6.27
CA LEU A 101 5.88 11.19 -6.76
C LEU A 101 4.87 12.19 -7.35
N GLU A 102 4.83 13.41 -6.84
CA GLU A 102 3.84 14.44 -7.16
C GLU A 102 4.46 15.66 -7.85
N ASN A 103 3.65 16.32 -8.66
CA ASN A 103 3.89 17.64 -9.19
C ASN A 103 3.64 18.70 -8.11
N PRO A 104 4.12 19.94 -8.28
CA PRO A 104 3.88 21.03 -7.32
C PRO A 104 2.40 21.39 -7.10
N ASP A 105 1.51 20.98 -8.00
CA ASP A 105 0.05 21.16 -7.89
C ASP A 105 -0.65 20.01 -7.14
N GLY A 106 0.11 19.03 -6.62
CA GLY A 106 -0.41 17.86 -5.90
C GLY A 106 -0.89 16.72 -6.81
N THR A 107 -0.78 16.85 -8.14
CA THR A 107 -1.10 15.74 -9.05
C THR A 107 0.04 14.73 -9.11
N MET A 108 -0.28 13.44 -9.29
CA MET A 108 0.76 12.41 -9.47
C MET A 108 1.53 12.63 -10.78
N ARG A 109 2.85 12.45 -10.75
CA ARG A 109 3.71 12.53 -11.96
C ARG A 109 3.50 11.37 -12.92
N ASP A 110 3.06 10.22 -12.41
CA ASP A 110 2.67 9.06 -13.19
C ASP A 110 1.20 8.74 -12.87
N GLU A 111 0.35 8.74 -13.89
CA GLU A 111 -1.08 8.51 -13.75
C GLU A 111 -1.44 7.10 -13.26
N ASN A 112 -0.51 6.16 -13.29
CA ASN A 112 -0.66 4.78 -12.80
C ASN A 112 -0.01 4.57 -11.44
N VAL A 113 0.62 5.59 -10.86
CA VAL A 113 1.12 5.55 -9.49
C VAL A 113 0.17 6.32 -8.60
N ARG A 114 -0.09 5.79 -7.41
CA ARG A 114 -0.85 6.48 -6.36
C ARG A 114 -0.06 6.47 -5.07
N PHE A 115 -0.10 7.59 -4.36
CA PHE A 115 0.52 7.75 -3.07
C PHE A 115 -0.59 7.94 -2.03
N TYR A 116 -0.75 6.96 -1.15
CA TYR A 116 -1.85 6.93 -0.19
C TYR A 116 -1.35 7.11 1.22
N TYR A 117 -2.20 7.77 2.01
CA TYR A 117 -2.11 7.92 3.44
C TYR A 117 -3.24 7.13 4.10
N LEU A 118 -2.89 6.30 5.08
CA LEU A 118 -3.86 5.60 5.92
C LEU A 118 -3.73 6.11 7.37
N PRO A 119 -4.74 6.84 7.87
CA PRO A 119 -4.78 7.23 9.28
C PRO A 119 -4.83 6.01 10.20
N LEU A 120 -4.13 6.07 11.33
CA LEU A 120 -4.20 5.07 12.39
C LEU A 120 -5.65 4.88 12.85
N GLU A 121 -6.43 5.96 12.98
CA GLU A 121 -7.84 5.89 13.37
C GLU A 121 -8.66 4.98 12.45
N ILE A 122 -8.39 5.00 11.14
CA ILE A 122 -9.06 4.12 10.17
C ILE A 122 -8.56 2.69 10.35
N ALA A 123 -7.25 2.49 10.51
CA ALA A 123 -6.67 1.17 10.73
C ALA A 123 -7.17 0.50 12.01
N MET A 124 -7.45 1.29 13.06
CA MET A 124 -7.98 0.81 14.34
C MET A 124 -9.41 0.27 14.26
N LYS A 125 -10.18 0.57 13.20
CA LYS A 125 -11.48 -0.08 12.97
C LYS A 125 -11.35 -1.60 12.80
N ASN A 126 -10.19 -2.04 12.31
CA ASN A 126 -9.84 -3.45 12.12
C ASN A 126 -9.01 -4.03 13.27
N ALA A 127 -8.90 -3.37 14.43
CA ALA A 127 -8.11 -3.88 15.56
C ALA A 127 -8.58 -5.26 16.07
N HIS A 128 -9.86 -5.58 15.89
CA HIS A 128 -10.43 -6.88 16.20
C HIS A 128 -9.85 -8.03 15.34
N HIS A 129 -9.25 -7.73 14.18
CA HIS A 129 -8.54 -8.72 13.36
C HIS A 129 -7.26 -9.24 14.04
N ASP A 130 -6.74 -8.52 15.03
CA ASP A 130 -5.51 -8.89 15.75
C ASP A 130 -5.80 -9.90 16.88
N GLU A 131 -7.07 -10.20 17.16
CA GLU A 131 -7.46 -11.20 18.15
C GLU A 131 -6.96 -12.59 17.72
N PRO A 132 -6.32 -13.36 18.63
CA PRO A 132 -5.89 -14.72 18.32
C PRO A 132 -7.03 -15.58 17.75
N GLY A 133 -6.78 -16.19 16.60
CA GLY A 133 -7.73 -17.04 15.89
C GLY A 133 -8.91 -16.31 15.26
N PHE A 134 -8.88 -14.97 15.12
CA PHE A 134 -9.93 -14.22 14.42
C PHE A 134 -10.18 -14.77 13.01
N TRP A 135 -9.12 -14.87 12.21
CA TRP A 135 -9.21 -15.35 10.83
C TRP A 135 -9.59 -16.83 10.73
N ASP A 136 -9.18 -17.66 11.70
CA ASP A 136 -9.59 -19.06 11.78
C ASP A 136 -11.11 -19.17 12.04
N ARG A 137 -11.63 -18.44 13.02
CA ARG A 137 -13.08 -18.39 13.32
C ARG A 137 -13.87 -17.85 12.14
N TRP A 138 -13.42 -16.75 11.55
CA TRP A 138 -14.07 -16.16 10.39
C TRP A 138 -14.15 -17.14 9.21
N ALA A 139 -13.09 -17.92 8.98
CA ALA A 139 -13.07 -18.92 7.91
C ALA A 139 -13.99 -20.12 8.17
N GLU A 140 -14.32 -20.45 9.42
CA GLU A 140 -15.27 -21.50 9.78
C GLU A 140 -16.75 -21.08 9.59
N GLU A 141 -17.03 -19.77 9.58
CA GLU A 141 -18.38 -19.20 9.47
C GLU A 141 -18.79 -18.88 8.01
N PHE A 142 -17.91 -19.12 7.03
CA PHE A 142 -18.12 -18.90 5.59
C PHE A 142 -18.49 -20.18 4.83
#